data_AF-A0A8M1KTP7-F1
#
_entry.id   AF-A0A8M1KTP7-F1
#
_cell.length_a   1.000
_cell.length_b   1.000
_cell.length_c   1.000
_cell.angle_alpha   90.00
_cell.angle_beta   90.00
_cell.angle_gamma   90.00
#
_symmetry.space_group_name_H-M   'P 1'
#
loop_
_entity.id
_entity.type
_entity.pdbx_description
1 polymer ?
#
loop_
_entity_poly.entity_id
_entity_poly.type
_entity_poly.pdbx_seq_one_letter_code
_entity_poly.pdbx_strand_id
1 'polypeptide(L)' 'MSIRIIMQKAEFECSTESSSAKALKLRELSQHRETQLALTALTLVRRAALTTVLQQEEEQYSRELRQKGMAVYQQRV' A
#
# COMPACT_ATOMS: atom_id res chain seq x y z
N MET A 1 -12.51 1.59 -53.98
CA MET A 1 -11.66 0.82 -53.02
C MET A 1 -12.14 -0.62 -52.98
N SER A 2 -11.23 -1.60 -52.95
CA SER A 2 -11.57 -3.03 -52.94
C SER A 2 -12.04 -3.50 -51.56
N ILE A 3 -13.05 -4.37 -51.51
CA ILE A 3 -13.61 -4.96 -50.26
C ILE A 3 -12.52 -5.58 -49.37
N ARG A 4 -11.49 -6.17 -49.99
CA ARG A 4 -10.35 -6.76 -49.25
C ARG A 4 -9.59 -5.76 -48.39
N ILE A 5 -9.46 -4.52 -48.85
CA ILE A 5 -8.76 -3.45 -48.12
C ILE A 5 -9.57 -3.00 -46.91
N ILE A 6 -10.91 -2.99 -47.03
CA ILE A 6 -11.82 -2.59 -45.94
C ILE A 6 -11.78 -3.65 -44.82
N MET A 7 -11.79 -4.95 -45.18
CA MET A 7 -11.72 -6.02 -44.20
C MET A 7 -10.39 -6.03 -43.43
N GLN A 8 -9.26 -5.91 -44.14
CA GLN A 8 -7.93 -5.86 -43.50
C GLN A 8 -7.79 -4.67 -42.55
N LYS A 9 -8.35 -3.51 -42.90
CA LYS A 9 -8.35 -2.33 -42.04
C LYS A 9 -9.18 -2.56 -40.76
N ALA A 10 -10.38 -3.14 -40.89
CA ALA A 10 -11.24 -3.44 -39.75
C ALA A 10 -10.62 -4.50 -38.80
N GLU A 11 -9.98 -5.53 -39.35
CA GLU A 11 -9.27 -6.55 -38.56
C GLU A 11 -8.07 -5.97 -37.80
N PHE A 12 -7.33 -5.06 -38.43
CA PHE A 12 -6.23 -4.34 -37.80
C PHE A 12 -6.72 -3.41 -36.69
N GLU A 13 -7.72 -2.58 -36.95
CA GLU A 13 -8.32 -1.67 -35.96
C GLU A 13 -8.83 -2.45 -34.73
N CYS A 14 -9.59 -3.53 -34.95
CA CYS A 14 -10.11 -4.39 -33.88
C CYS A 14 -8.99 -5.05 -33.05
N SER A 15 -7.89 -5.47 -33.71
CA SER A 15 -6.72 -6.04 -33.03
C SER A 15 -5.98 -4.99 -32.18
N THR A 16 -5.84 -3.76 -32.70
CA THR A 16 -5.20 -2.67 -31.97
C THR A 16 -6.02 -2.19 -30.77
N GLU A 17 -7.35 -2.12 -30.90
CA GLU A 17 -8.26 -1.78 -29.81
C GLU A 17 -8.24 -2.84 -28.70
N SER A 18 -8.25 -4.12 -29.05
CA SER A 18 -8.13 -5.21 -28.08
C SER A 18 -6.80 -5.18 -27.31
N SER A 19 -5.70 -4.86 -28.00
CA SER A 19 -4.38 -4.73 -27.37
C SER A 19 -4.30 -3.50 -26.45
N SER A 20 -4.86 -2.38 -26.89
CA SER A 20 -4.96 -1.14 -26.11
C SER A 20 -5.77 -1.33 -24.82
N ALA A 21 -6.95 -1.96 -24.91
CA ALA A 21 -7.80 -2.23 -23.75
C ALA A 21 -7.10 -3.15 -22.72
N LYS A 22 -6.37 -4.17 -23.19
CA LYS A 22 -5.57 -5.04 -22.32
C LYS A 22 -4.43 -4.29 -21.63
N ALA A 23 -3.73 -3.42 -22.35
CA ALA A 23 -2.65 -2.60 -21.79
C ALA A 23 -3.16 -1.62 -20.73
N LEU A 24 -4.32 -0.98 -20.97
CA LEU A 24 -4.97 -0.10 -19.99
C LEU A 24 -5.35 -0.86 -18.73
N LYS A 25 -5.99 -2.03 -18.85
CA LYS A 25 -6.36 -2.85 -17.69
C LYS A 25 -5.15 -3.30 -16.88
N LEU A 26 -4.05 -3.68 -17.53
CA LEU A 26 -2.81 -4.05 -16.85
C LEU A 26 -2.21 -2.87 -16.09
N ARG A 27 -2.26 -1.67 -16.67
CA ARG A 27 -1.80 -0.43 -16.02
C ARG A 27 -2.66 -0.08 -14.81
N GLU A 28 -3.98 -0.20 -14.91
CA GLU A 28 -4.88 0.04 -13.77
C GLU A 28 -4.60 -0.95 -12.62
N LEU A 29 -4.39 -2.23 -12.94
CA LEU A 29 -4.03 -3.25 -11.96
C LEU A 29 -2.67 -2.98 -11.30
N SER A 30 -1.66 -2.55 -12.08
CA SER A 30 -0.34 -2.23 -11.54
C SER A 30 -0.41 -1.00 -10.61
N GLN A 31 -1.12 0.05 -11.03
CA GLN A 31 -1.35 1.25 -10.21
C GLN A 31 -2.10 0.91 -8.91
N HIS A 32 -3.13 0.05 -8.99
CA HIS A 32 -3.83 -0.40 -7.79
C HIS A 32 -2.90 -1.14 -6.83
N ARG A 33 -2.04 -2.03 -7.34
CA ARG A 33 -1.06 -2.74 -6.51
C ARG A 33 -0.03 -1.79 -5.88
N GLU A 34 0.48 -0.83 -6.65
CA GLU A 34 1.42 0.19 -6.16
C GLU A 34 0.80 1.02 -5.02
N THR A 35 -0.45 1.47 -5.18
CA THR A 35 -1.14 2.22 -4.12
C THR A 35 -1.34 1.40 -2.85
N GLN A 36 -1.72 0.11 -2.97
CA GLN A 36 -1.83 -0.78 -1.80
C GLN A 36 -0.49 -0.97 -1.08
N LEU A 37 0.60 -1.12 -1.83
CA LEU A 37 1.94 -1.24 -1.25
C LEU A 37 2.35 0.05 -0.54
N ALA A 38 2.08 1.21 -1.15
CA ALA A 38 2.36 2.51 -0.54
C ALA A 38 1.57 2.72 0.76
N LEU A 39 0.28 2.35 0.80
CA LEU A 39 -0.55 2.41 2.01
C LEU A 39 -0.03 1.47 3.11
N THR A 40 0.42 0.28 2.73
CA THR A 40 1.01 -0.69 3.66
C THR A 40 2.31 -0.14 4.26
N ALA A 41 3.20 0.38 3.41
CA ALA A 41 4.44 1.00 3.85
C ALA A 41 4.19 2.17 4.81
N LEU A 42 3.25 3.06 4.48
CA LEU A 42 2.84 4.16 5.35
C LEU A 42 2.32 3.66 6.70
N THR A 43 1.51 2.59 6.69
CA THR A 43 0.98 1.99 7.92
C THR A 43 2.09 1.43 8.80
N LEU A 44 3.07 0.73 8.20
CA LEU A 44 4.22 0.20 8.94
C LEU A 44 5.08 1.31 9.55
N VAL A 45 5.35 2.38 8.80
CA VAL A 45 6.10 3.54 9.30
C VAL A 45 5.35 4.20 10.45
N ARG A 46 4.03 4.43 10.32
CA ARG A 46 3.22 4.99 11.40
C ARG A 46 3.19 4.11 12.64
N ARG A 47 3.08 2.78 12.47
CA ARG A 47 3.14 1.84 13.58
C ARG A 47 4.49 1.89 14.29
N ALA A 48 5.59 1.88 13.55
CA ALA A 48 6.93 1.99 14.13
C ALA A 48 7.10 3.29 14.93
N ALA A 49 6.68 4.43 14.35
CA ALA A 49 6.72 5.73 15.03
C ALA A 49 5.87 5.73 16.32
N LEU A 50 4.66 5.18 16.26
CA LEU A 50 3.79 5.06 17.44
C LEU A 50 4.42 4.17 18.52
N THR A 51 5.00 3.03 18.15
CA THR A 51 5.70 2.16 19.10
C THR A 51 6.85 2.89 19.80
N THR A 52 7.62 3.69 19.07
CA THR A 52 8.69 4.49 19.69
C THR A 52 8.15 5.50 20.70
N VAL A 53 7.07 6.22 20.38
CA VAL A 53 6.44 7.17 21.31
C VAL A 53 5.93 6.45 22.55
N LEU A 54 5.21 5.34 22.39
CA LEU A 54 4.68 4.56 23.50
C LEU A 54 5.79 4.01 24.42
N GLN A 55 6.91 3.55 23.84
CA GLN A 55 8.06 3.10 24.61
C GLN A 55 8.68 4.24 25.43
N GLN A 56 8.82 5.44 24.84
CA GLN A 56 9.33 6.60 25.55
C GLN A 56 8.41 7.01 26.72
N GLU A 57 7.10 7.00 26.49
CA GLU A 57 6.11 7.29 27.54
C GLU A 57 6.13 6.24 28.65
N GLU A 58 6.23 4.95 28.31
CA GLU A 58 6.32 3.86 29.29
C GLU A 58 7.58 3.98 30.16
N GLU A 59 8.73 4.29 29.55
CA GLU A 59 9.98 4.51 30.26
C GLU A 59 9.91 5.74 31.17
N GLN A 60 9.30 6.82 30.71
CA GLN A 60 9.10 8.02 31.53
C GLN A 60 8.18 7.71 32.71
N TYR A 61 7.02 7.10 32.45
CA TYR A 61 6.05 6.74 33.48
C TYR A 61 6.64 5.78 34.52
N SER A 62 7.41 4.78 34.07
CA SER A 62 8.12 3.86 34.96
C SER A 62 9.13 4.58 35.85
N ARG A 63 9.85 5.57 35.33
CA ARG A 63 10.77 6.41 36.12
C ARG A 63 10.01 7.22 37.17
N GLU A 64 8.91 7.86 36.80
CA GLU A 64 8.08 8.65 37.71
C GLU A 64 7.47 7.79 38.84
N LEU A 65 7.03 6.57 38.52
CA LEU A 65 6.53 5.64 39.52
C LEU A 65 7.62 5.21 40.50
N ARG A 66 8.81 4.86 40.01
CA ARG A 66 9.95 4.48 40.87
C ARG A 66 10.32 5.61 41.84
N GLN A 67 10.29 6.87 41.38
CA GLN A 67 10.52 8.04 42.25
C GLN A 67 9.47 8.15 43.36
N LYS A 68 8.24 7.72 43.10
CA LYS A 68 7.15 7.66 44.10
C LYS A 68 7.16 6.38 44.94
N GLY A 69 8.17 5.52 44.80
CA GLY A 69 8.22 4.21 45.49
C GLY A 69 7.21 3.19 44.96
N MET A 70 6.62 3.43 43.79
CA MET A 70 5.64 2.56 43.13
C MET A 70 6.26 1.85 41.92
N ALA A 71 5.63 0.78 41.45
CA ALA A 71 6.07 0.04 40.26
C ALA A 71 4.90 -0.26 39.33
N VAL A 72 5.16 -0.29 38.02
CA VAL A 72 4.20 -0.75 37.01
C VAL A 72 4.00 -2.25 37.17
N TYR A 73 2.75 -2.72 37.15
CA TYR A 73 2.45 -4.15 37.07
C TYR A 73 2.84 -4.66 35.68
N GLN A 74 3.92 -5.45 35.61
CA GLN A 74 4.31 -6.12 34.38
C GLN A 74 3.43 -7.35 34.19
N GLN A 75 2.59 -7.30 33.16
CA GLN A 75 1.77 -8.44 32.75
C GLN A 75 2.70 -9.55 32.25
N ARG A 76 2.78 -10.67 32.99
CA ARG A 76 3.53 -11.86 32.55
C ARG A 76 2.73 -12.54 31.44
N VAL A 77 3.18 -12.36 30.19
CA VAL A 77 2.66 -13.08 29.02
C VAL A 77 3.65 -14.19 28.67
#